data_AF-A0A9P9YIB6-F1
#
_entry.id   AF-A0A9P9YIB6-F1
#
_cell.length_a   1.000
_cell.length_b   1.000
_cell.length_c   1.000
_cell.angle_alpha   90.00
_cell.angle_beta   90.00
_cell.angle_gamma   90.00
#
_symmetry.space_group_name_H-M   'P 1'
#
loop_
_entity.id
_entity.type
_entity.pdbx_description
1 polymer ?
#
loop_
_entity_poly.entity_id
_entity_poly.type
_entity_poly.pdbx_seq_one_letter_code
_entity_poly.pdbx_strand_id
1 'polypeptide(L)'
;MKAALRILEITLVLISLADAINYQLIMDEDGLFSPCENQPGNPSNLDGLMDMSAFKVINGGNKLKFEGEQRVVWKNVQPGDTVKFVAQIFRLEKGTWQKTMFSTQSNNFCKNMFEKNQHWYEFWTQHIKNSDEIKSKCITTPGAVLKYEPIELELKTSLNVPNLEGRYKAVLHVEAFDKRNVKRPPDSSHDWSAEACEESSIHGMPYVARRDLHWTERVFWLIMVVASAYYAISSCLNQWERFRDNPIVYEYEYLFALRNFTFLGAAYYAKFLRVLNRLQYTTLDTLKPFENDTSLDNLPYLNILLKLQEKVLPPKTPVLLAPIITEVGLCQTTSQLTRYGNPYGKIQDLNVTDVRQCGFFSECQIMHKPFNSILTHVFLYLHDVNEMMLPHDLRTVTFDAKVKSSYVLKLLVHSISADIEVRNLPVAYRKCRYTDENNLKYFSPYHPSLCRLECRINWALSMCHCKPYFYVAAPKAPVCNISGLLCLARSKWLEKPCDCFPLCRENTYNIIEEDEQSGGDKQYVGEQFERTLIIKMGLPKMGMKRRVVFSTDQLIMSFGGAIGLFLGASFMTIYGLIYLLLNFLAVKIT
;
A
#
# COMPACT_ATOMS: atom_id res chain seq x y z
N MET A 1 -5.07 -5.87 -77.63
CA MET A 1 -4.95 -4.62 -78.42
C MET A 1 -5.77 -3.44 -77.87
N LYS A 2 -7.08 -3.59 -77.56
CA LYS A 2 -7.91 -2.47 -77.05
C LYS A 2 -7.48 -1.89 -75.69
N ALA A 3 -6.91 -2.70 -74.80
CA ALA A 3 -6.40 -2.22 -73.50
C ALA A 3 -5.11 -1.40 -73.64
N ALA A 4 -4.18 -1.83 -74.51
CA ALA A 4 -2.93 -1.12 -74.74
C ALA A 4 -3.15 0.25 -75.42
N LEU A 5 -4.12 0.35 -76.34
CA LEU A 5 -4.43 1.60 -77.03
C LEU A 5 -5.06 2.64 -76.08
N ARG A 6 -5.93 2.21 -75.15
CA ARG A 6 -6.49 3.11 -74.12
C ARG A 6 -5.45 3.57 -73.10
N ILE A 7 -4.49 2.71 -72.74
CA ILE A 7 -3.41 3.11 -71.83
C ILE A 7 -2.49 4.13 -72.52
N LEU A 8 -2.22 3.97 -73.81
CA LEU A 8 -1.42 4.93 -74.59
C LEU A 8 -2.13 6.28 -74.77
N GLU A 9 -3.44 6.29 -75.02
CA GLU A 9 -4.24 7.53 -75.10
C GLU A 9 -4.32 8.24 -73.74
N ILE A 10 -4.51 7.50 -72.64
CA ILE A 10 -4.54 8.09 -71.29
C ILE A 10 -3.16 8.63 -70.89
N THR A 11 -2.07 7.96 -71.28
CA THR A 11 -0.70 8.47 -71.01
C THR A 11 -0.35 9.66 -71.89
N LEU A 12 -0.75 9.71 -73.16
CA LEU A 12 -0.54 10.90 -74.01
C LEU A 12 -1.38 12.11 -73.54
N VAL A 13 -2.62 11.91 -73.08
CA VAL A 13 -3.46 12.98 -72.54
C VAL A 13 -2.91 13.51 -71.20
N LEU A 14 -2.32 12.64 -70.37
CA LEU A 14 -1.67 13.06 -69.12
C LEU A 14 -0.35 13.81 -69.37
N ILE A 15 0.40 13.47 -70.42
CA ILE A 15 1.62 14.20 -70.79
C ILE A 15 1.28 15.58 -71.39
N SER A 16 0.14 15.74 -72.07
CA SER A 16 -0.28 17.03 -72.65
C SER A 16 -0.87 18.04 -71.64
N LEU A 17 -1.10 17.66 -70.38
CA LEU A 17 -1.66 18.54 -69.34
C LEU A 17 -0.64 19.04 -68.31
N ALA A 18 0.65 18.75 -68.52
CA ALA A 18 1.72 19.18 -67.62
C ALA A 18 2.22 20.60 -67.97
N ASP A 19 1.34 21.60 -67.96
CA ASP A 19 1.77 23.00 -68.02
C ASP A 19 2.40 23.42 -66.69
N ALA A 20 3.62 23.97 -66.76
CA ALA A 20 4.30 24.53 -65.60
C ALA A 20 3.74 25.89 -65.24
N ILE A 21 3.18 26.00 -64.03
CA ILE A 21 2.68 27.26 -63.49
C ILE A 21 3.88 28.04 -62.96
N ASN A 22 4.06 29.27 -63.43
CA ASN A 22 5.12 30.15 -62.97
C ASN A 22 4.66 30.90 -61.71
N TYR A 23 5.34 30.65 -60.61
CA TYR A 23 5.12 31.35 -59.35
C TYR A 23 6.23 32.39 -59.11
N GLN A 24 5.84 33.54 -58.57
CA GLN A 24 6.75 34.60 -58.17
C GLN A 24 6.63 34.84 -56.67
N LEU A 25 7.75 34.78 -55.96
CA LEU A 25 7.83 35.05 -54.53
C LEU A 25 8.12 36.54 -54.30
N ILE A 26 7.27 37.19 -53.51
CA ILE A 26 7.42 38.59 -53.09
C ILE A 26 7.76 38.57 -51.60
N MET A 27 8.79 39.31 -51.20
CA MET A 27 9.23 39.37 -49.81
C MET A 27 8.29 40.24 -48.96
N ASP A 28 8.06 39.80 -47.73
CA ASP A 28 7.25 40.51 -46.75
C ASP A 28 8.01 41.68 -46.08
N GLU A 29 7.30 42.59 -45.43
CA GLU A 29 7.90 43.77 -44.76
C GLU A 29 8.74 43.40 -43.53
N ASP A 30 8.56 42.20 -42.97
CA ASP A 30 9.20 41.70 -41.73
C ASP A 30 10.70 41.31 -41.87
N GLY A 31 11.34 41.62 -43.01
CA GLY A 31 12.77 41.40 -43.27
C GLY A 31 13.13 39.98 -43.78
N LEU A 32 14.28 39.87 -44.46
CA LEU A 32 14.74 38.64 -45.14
C LEU A 32 15.29 37.56 -44.17
N PHE A 33 15.86 37.97 -43.04
CA PHE A 33 16.50 37.08 -42.07
C PHE A 33 16.00 37.43 -40.66
N SER A 34 14.89 36.83 -40.25
CA SER A 34 14.34 37.00 -38.90
C SER A 34 14.81 35.90 -37.94
N PRO A 35 14.97 36.21 -36.64
CA PRO A 35 15.27 35.19 -35.61
C PRO A 35 14.21 34.09 -35.57
N CYS A 36 14.63 32.85 -35.38
CA CYS A 36 13.70 31.74 -35.14
C CYS A 36 13.24 31.76 -33.67
N GLU A 37 12.25 32.58 -33.34
CA GLU A 37 11.64 32.60 -32.00
C GLU A 37 10.98 31.24 -31.68
N ASN A 38 11.19 30.76 -30.45
CA ASN A 38 10.56 29.55 -29.88
C ASN A 38 11.03 28.19 -30.45
N GLN A 39 12.29 28.04 -30.87
CA GLN A 39 12.86 26.71 -31.18
C GLN A 39 13.64 26.10 -30.00
N PRO A 40 13.49 24.78 -29.75
CA PRO A 40 14.21 24.09 -28.68
C PRO A 40 15.73 24.20 -28.87
N GLY A 41 16.44 24.57 -27.80
CA GLY A 41 17.89 24.78 -27.80
C GLY A 41 18.36 26.21 -28.12
N ASN A 42 17.44 27.15 -28.35
CA ASN A 42 17.70 28.59 -28.60
C ASN A 42 18.90 28.83 -29.57
N PRO A 43 18.80 28.32 -30.82
CA PRO A 43 19.90 28.32 -31.77
C PRO A 43 20.32 29.74 -32.13
N SER A 44 21.62 29.93 -32.40
CA SER A 44 22.15 31.23 -32.83
C SER A 44 21.45 31.72 -34.10
N ASN A 45 21.06 32.99 -34.12
CA ASN A 45 20.56 33.66 -35.33
C ASN A 45 21.61 33.66 -36.44
N LEU A 46 21.23 34.06 -37.66
CA LEU A 46 22.17 34.18 -38.79
C LEU A 46 23.40 35.04 -38.45
N ASP A 47 23.25 36.05 -37.60
CA ASP A 47 24.35 36.89 -37.08
C ASP A 47 25.42 36.09 -36.28
N GLY A 48 25.05 34.94 -35.71
CA GLY A 48 25.98 34.02 -35.05
C GLY A 48 26.78 33.15 -36.02
N LEU A 49 26.33 33.06 -37.28
CA LEU A 49 26.99 32.33 -38.37
C LEU A 49 27.84 33.29 -39.23
N MET A 50 27.26 34.43 -39.64
CA MET A 50 27.89 35.44 -40.48
C MET A 50 27.55 36.85 -39.98
N ASP A 51 28.57 37.72 -39.91
CA ASP A 51 28.41 39.14 -39.61
C ASP A 51 27.69 39.84 -40.78
N MET A 52 26.50 40.34 -40.49
CA MET A 52 25.61 41.00 -41.44
C MET A 52 25.86 42.52 -41.57
N SER A 53 26.73 43.11 -40.74
CA SER A 53 26.91 44.57 -40.67
C SER A 53 27.40 45.22 -41.98
N ALA A 54 28.21 44.50 -42.77
CA ALA A 54 28.78 44.96 -44.03
C ALA A 54 27.99 44.49 -45.27
N PHE A 55 26.85 43.82 -45.08
CA PHE A 55 26.00 43.29 -46.14
C PHE A 55 24.67 44.04 -46.19
N LYS A 56 24.33 44.59 -47.35
CA LYS A 56 23.09 45.34 -47.57
C LYS A 56 22.15 44.55 -48.47
N VAL A 57 20.90 44.47 -48.03
CA VAL A 57 19.77 43.94 -48.80
C VAL A 57 18.81 45.08 -49.05
N ILE A 58 18.64 45.47 -50.31
CA ILE A 58 17.71 46.52 -50.71
C ILE A 58 16.51 45.84 -51.37
N ASN A 59 15.33 45.98 -50.76
CA ASN A 59 14.09 45.45 -51.31
C ASN A 59 13.50 46.44 -52.31
N GLY A 60 13.52 46.10 -53.60
CA GLY A 60 12.89 46.86 -54.69
C GLY A 60 11.45 46.42 -54.98
N GLY A 61 10.79 45.75 -54.04
CA GLY A 61 9.44 45.17 -54.19
C GLY A 61 9.48 43.82 -54.90
N ASN A 62 9.72 43.83 -56.21
CA ASN A 62 9.72 42.61 -57.04
C ASN A 62 11.14 42.04 -57.29
N LYS A 63 12.17 42.76 -56.85
CA LYS A 63 13.58 42.43 -57.03
C LYS A 63 14.35 42.66 -55.74
N LEU A 64 15.21 41.72 -55.38
CA LEU A 64 16.11 41.86 -54.24
C LEU A 64 17.49 42.24 -54.74
N LYS A 65 18.00 43.38 -54.27
CA LYS A 65 19.37 43.79 -54.56
C LYS A 65 20.28 43.46 -53.38
N PHE A 66 21.30 42.66 -53.65
CA PHE A 66 22.32 42.27 -52.66
C PHE A 66 23.63 42.98 -52.97
N GLU A 67 24.24 43.64 -51.98
CA GLU A 67 25.55 44.29 -52.13
C GLU A 67 26.36 44.22 -50.82
N GLY A 68 27.66 43.98 -50.91
CA GLY A 68 28.57 43.99 -49.75
C GLY A 68 29.33 42.69 -49.53
N GLU A 69 29.95 42.58 -48.35
CA GLU A 69 30.76 41.44 -47.94
C GLU A 69 30.20 40.85 -46.63
N GLN A 70 30.16 39.53 -46.50
CA GLN A 70 29.77 38.84 -45.27
C GLN A 70 30.97 38.12 -44.67
N ARG A 71 31.23 38.31 -43.37
CA ARG A 71 32.31 37.63 -42.67
C ARG A 71 31.76 36.48 -41.83
N VAL A 72 32.31 35.27 -41.99
CA VAL A 72 31.95 34.13 -41.15
C VAL A 72 32.44 34.34 -39.72
N VAL A 73 31.52 34.34 -38.76
CA VAL A 73 31.81 34.51 -37.31
C VAL A 73 31.45 33.27 -36.50
N TRP A 74 31.16 32.16 -37.17
CA TRP A 74 30.78 30.89 -36.54
C TRP A 74 31.86 30.40 -35.56
N LYS A 75 31.56 30.44 -34.27
CA LYS A 75 32.45 29.93 -33.21
C LYS A 75 32.24 28.42 -33.02
N ASN A 76 33.26 27.73 -32.51
CA ASN A 76 33.26 26.28 -32.18
C ASN A 76 33.25 25.30 -33.38
N VAL A 77 33.50 25.80 -34.61
CA VAL A 77 33.76 24.97 -35.80
C VAL A 77 35.24 24.94 -36.18
N GLN A 78 35.71 23.82 -36.72
CA GLN A 78 37.07 23.68 -37.23
C GLN A 78 37.08 23.50 -38.75
N PRO A 79 38.13 23.99 -39.45
CA PRO A 79 38.32 23.72 -40.87
C PRO A 79 38.33 22.21 -41.15
N GLY A 80 37.40 21.76 -42.00
CA GLY A 80 37.20 20.35 -42.34
C GLY A 80 36.08 19.63 -41.59
N ASP A 81 35.36 20.31 -40.69
CA ASP A 81 34.09 19.80 -40.13
C ASP A 81 33.03 19.64 -41.23
N THR A 82 32.14 18.65 -41.09
CA THR A 82 31.05 18.40 -42.04
C THR A 82 29.83 19.23 -41.65
N VAL A 83 29.26 19.97 -42.61
CA VAL A 83 28.07 20.81 -42.36
C VAL A 83 26.84 20.15 -42.94
N LYS A 84 25.84 19.92 -42.09
CA LYS A 84 24.49 19.55 -42.51
C LYS A 84 23.66 20.82 -42.64
N PHE A 85 23.08 21.02 -43.82
CA PHE A 85 22.21 22.14 -44.13
C PHE A 85 20.82 21.59 -44.46
N VAL A 86 19.79 22.11 -43.79
CA VAL A 86 18.39 21.75 -44.04
C VAL A 86 17.59 23.04 -44.18
N ALA A 87 16.88 23.19 -45.29
CA ALA A 87 15.91 24.26 -45.49
C ALA A 87 14.51 23.66 -45.56
N GLN A 88 13.65 24.06 -44.62
CA GLN A 88 12.28 23.58 -44.53
C GLN A 88 11.29 24.73 -44.79
N ILE A 89 10.40 24.55 -45.76
CA ILE A 89 9.39 25.56 -46.09
C ILE A 89 8.11 25.29 -45.28
N PHE A 90 7.56 26.35 -44.71
CA PHE A 90 6.29 26.38 -43.98
C PHE A 90 5.30 27.34 -44.67
N ARG A 91 4.01 27.02 -44.64
CA ARG A 91 2.91 27.84 -45.15
C ARG A 91 2.05 28.33 -43.98
N LEU A 92 1.61 29.57 -44.00
CA LEU A 92 0.70 30.11 -42.98
C LEU A 92 -0.74 29.70 -43.30
N GLU A 93 -1.36 28.93 -42.41
CA GLU A 93 -2.75 28.51 -42.51
C GLU A 93 -3.49 28.83 -41.21
N LYS A 94 -4.58 29.61 -41.31
CA LYS A 94 -5.45 29.98 -40.17
C LYS A 94 -4.67 30.50 -38.94
N GLY A 95 -3.63 31.31 -39.16
CA GLY A 95 -2.80 31.88 -38.11
C GLY A 95 -1.70 30.96 -37.55
N THR A 96 -1.54 29.75 -38.08
CA THR A 96 -0.50 28.79 -37.67
C THR A 96 0.41 28.40 -38.83
N TRP A 97 1.71 28.25 -38.57
CA TRP A 97 2.68 27.84 -39.58
C TRP A 97 2.68 26.32 -39.74
N GLN A 98 2.25 25.83 -40.90
CA GLN A 98 2.19 24.41 -41.24
C GLN A 98 3.38 24.00 -42.10
N LYS A 99 3.99 22.85 -41.80
CA LYS A 99 5.14 22.32 -42.55
C LYS A 99 4.69 21.86 -43.94
N THR A 100 5.38 22.30 -44.99
CA THR A 100 5.06 21.88 -46.37
C THR A 100 5.89 20.67 -46.80
N MET A 101 5.51 20.06 -47.93
CA MET A 101 6.30 19.00 -48.59
C MET A 101 7.62 19.50 -49.17
N PHE A 102 7.81 20.81 -49.31
CA PHE A 102 9.04 21.38 -49.86
C PHE A 102 10.11 21.46 -48.77
N SER A 103 11.14 20.64 -48.93
CA SER A 103 12.33 20.67 -48.09
C SER A 103 13.53 20.33 -48.95
N THR A 104 14.67 20.93 -48.66
CA THR A 104 15.95 20.56 -49.25
C THR A 104 16.98 20.36 -48.16
N GLN A 105 17.84 19.37 -48.33
CA GLN A 105 18.87 19.06 -47.35
C GLN A 105 20.16 18.61 -48.04
N SER A 106 21.29 19.01 -47.45
CA SER A 106 22.60 18.47 -47.77
C SER A 106 23.27 17.99 -46.49
N ASN A 107 23.76 16.75 -46.51
CA ASN A 107 24.55 16.19 -45.40
C ASN A 107 26.00 16.70 -45.41
N ASN A 108 26.46 17.30 -46.51
CA ASN A 108 27.77 17.92 -46.60
C ASN A 108 27.68 19.16 -47.50
N PHE A 109 27.16 20.25 -46.92
CA PHE A 109 26.96 21.51 -47.61
C PHE A 109 28.27 22.05 -48.19
N CYS A 110 29.38 22.02 -47.43
CA CYS A 110 30.68 22.50 -47.89
C CYS A 110 31.18 21.85 -49.18
N LYS A 111 30.91 20.56 -49.37
CA LYS A 111 31.30 19.85 -50.59
C LYS A 111 30.40 20.22 -51.77
N ASN A 112 29.10 20.36 -51.50
CA ASN A 112 28.08 20.48 -52.54
C ASN A 112 27.62 21.94 -52.79
N MET A 113 28.18 22.92 -52.08
CA MET A 113 27.70 24.30 -52.09
C MET A 113 27.79 24.96 -53.47
N PHE A 114 28.73 24.55 -54.33
CA PHE A 114 28.90 25.09 -55.70
C PHE A 114 28.44 24.11 -56.80
N GLU A 115 27.69 23.06 -56.47
CA GLU A 115 27.17 22.13 -57.47
C GLU A 115 25.93 22.73 -58.18
N LYS A 116 25.94 22.73 -59.52
CA LYS A 116 24.91 23.37 -60.35
C LYS A 116 23.49 22.80 -60.20
N ASN A 117 23.36 21.60 -59.66
CA ASN A 117 22.08 20.89 -59.48
C ASN A 117 21.43 21.18 -58.11
N GLN A 118 22.08 21.95 -57.23
CA GLN A 118 21.55 22.26 -55.91
C GLN A 118 20.75 23.55 -55.93
N HIS A 119 19.63 23.59 -55.20
CA HIS A 119 18.76 24.77 -55.19
C HIS A 119 19.49 26.04 -54.72
N TRP A 120 20.34 25.96 -53.69
CA TRP A 120 21.13 27.12 -53.21
C TRP A 120 22.16 27.65 -54.21
N TYR A 121 22.53 26.87 -55.22
CA TYR A 121 23.42 27.35 -56.27
C TYR A 121 22.74 28.41 -57.13
N GLU A 122 21.47 28.19 -57.48
CA GLU A 122 20.69 29.06 -58.35
C GLU A 122 20.37 30.41 -57.70
N PHE A 123 20.12 30.46 -56.39
CA PHE A 123 19.73 31.72 -55.72
C PHE A 123 20.83 32.38 -54.87
N TRP A 124 21.94 31.69 -54.58
CA TRP A 124 22.93 32.21 -53.63
C TRP A 124 24.38 31.98 -54.06
N THR A 125 24.86 30.72 -54.09
CA THR A 125 26.30 30.46 -54.11
C THR A 125 26.97 30.77 -55.45
N GLN A 126 26.24 30.78 -56.57
CA GLN A 126 26.79 31.18 -57.87
C GLN A 126 27.21 32.65 -57.94
N HIS A 127 26.72 33.50 -57.01
CA HIS A 127 26.97 34.94 -56.99
C HIS A 127 28.16 35.34 -56.09
N ILE A 128 28.92 34.36 -55.59
CA ILE A 128 30.11 34.59 -54.76
C ILE A 128 31.33 34.78 -55.67
N LYS A 129 31.93 35.98 -55.63
CA LYS A 129 33.07 36.37 -56.47
C LYS A 129 34.36 35.58 -56.13
N ASN A 130 34.64 35.37 -54.85
CA ASN A 130 35.81 34.60 -54.39
C ASN A 130 35.48 33.11 -54.20
N SER A 131 34.77 32.53 -55.17
CA SER A 131 34.30 31.14 -55.12
C SER A 131 35.44 30.13 -54.98
N ASP A 132 36.59 30.34 -55.65
CA ASP A 132 37.76 29.45 -55.53
C ASP A 132 38.34 29.40 -54.10
N GLU A 133 38.34 30.54 -53.41
CA GLU A 133 38.81 30.63 -52.02
C GLU A 133 37.79 29.97 -51.07
N ILE A 134 36.51 30.29 -51.23
CA ILE A 134 35.43 29.79 -50.36
C ILE A 134 35.18 28.30 -50.57
N LYS A 135 35.42 27.75 -51.77
CA LYS A 135 35.36 26.30 -52.02
C LYS A 135 36.37 25.52 -51.19
N SER A 136 37.52 26.12 -50.86
CA SER A 136 38.54 25.51 -50.02
C SER A 136 38.34 25.76 -48.52
N LYS A 137 37.88 26.95 -48.13
CA LYS A 137 37.74 27.35 -46.71
C LYS A 137 36.37 26.98 -46.13
N CYS A 138 35.31 26.99 -46.93
CA CYS A 138 33.91 26.87 -46.52
C CYS A 138 33.49 27.83 -45.38
N ILE A 139 32.22 27.78 -44.99
CA ILE A 139 31.65 28.45 -43.81
C ILE A 139 32.13 27.85 -42.48
N THR A 140 32.89 26.75 -42.49
CA THR A 140 33.50 26.15 -41.29
C THR A 140 34.85 26.76 -40.90
N THR A 141 35.34 27.73 -41.68
CA THR A 141 36.56 28.48 -41.36
C THR A 141 36.18 29.87 -40.83
N PRO A 142 36.30 30.12 -39.51
CA PRO A 142 36.01 31.43 -38.93
C PRO A 142 36.91 32.52 -39.53
N GLY A 143 36.34 33.68 -39.82
CA GLY A 143 37.04 34.80 -40.44
C GLY A 143 37.09 34.78 -41.98
N ALA A 144 36.60 33.72 -42.64
CA ALA A 144 36.41 33.72 -44.09
C ALA A 144 35.43 34.81 -44.52
N VAL A 145 35.71 35.50 -45.64
CA VAL A 145 34.90 36.61 -46.14
C VAL A 145 34.28 36.22 -47.47
N LEU A 146 32.95 36.18 -47.54
CA LEU A 146 32.20 35.95 -48.78
C LEU A 146 31.95 37.30 -49.44
N LYS A 147 32.45 37.45 -50.67
CA LYS A 147 32.29 38.66 -51.47
C LYS A 147 31.23 38.45 -52.55
N TYR A 148 30.21 39.30 -52.58
CA TYR A 148 29.12 39.20 -53.55
C TYR A 148 29.27 40.21 -54.67
N GLU A 149 28.89 39.82 -55.89
CA GLU A 149 28.66 40.78 -56.98
C GLU A 149 27.29 41.45 -56.81
N PRO A 150 27.15 42.78 -57.04
CA PRO A 150 25.85 43.44 -56.93
C PRO A 150 24.86 42.84 -57.93
N ILE A 151 23.82 42.17 -57.42
CA ILE A 151 22.83 41.49 -58.26
C ILE A 151 21.41 41.87 -57.85
N GLU A 152 20.54 42.01 -58.85
CA GLU A 152 19.09 42.05 -58.71
C GLU A 152 18.52 40.64 -58.94
N LEU A 153 18.06 39.99 -57.87
CA LEU A 153 17.48 38.66 -57.92
C LEU A 153 15.95 38.74 -58.01
N GLU A 154 15.38 38.04 -59.00
CA GLU A 154 13.94 37.77 -59.09
C GLU A 154 13.68 36.32 -58.67
N LEU A 155 12.95 36.12 -57.57
CA LEU A 155 12.61 34.79 -57.07
C LEU A 155 11.40 34.22 -57.85
N LYS A 156 11.66 33.72 -59.06
CA LYS A 156 10.67 33.05 -59.92
C LYS A 156 10.95 31.55 -59.97
N THR A 157 9.91 30.73 -59.86
CA THR A 157 10.02 29.28 -60.00
C THR A 157 8.85 28.71 -60.78
N SER A 158 9.13 27.80 -61.71
CA SER A 158 8.12 27.07 -62.49
C SER A 158 7.82 25.74 -61.78
N LEU A 159 6.61 25.58 -61.24
CA LEU A 159 6.21 24.37 -60.49
C LEU A 159 4.87 23.83 -61.02
N ASN A 160 4.79 22.54 -61.28
CA ASN A 160 3.55 21.83 -61.65
C ASN A 160 2.69 21.53 -60.41
N VAL A 161 2.51 22.51 -59.52
CA VAL A 161 1.69 22.38 -58.31
C VAL A 161 0.62 23.47 -58.34
N PRO A 162 -0.68 23.13 -58.40
CA PRO A 162 -1.74 24.13 -58.37
C PRO A 162 -1.89 24.74 -56.96
N ASN A 163 -2.24 26.02 -56.88
CA ASN A 163 -2.64 26.73 -55.66
C ASN A 163 -1.53 26.93 -54.60
N LEU A 164 -0.34 27.39 -55.03
CA LEU A 164 0.73 27.83 -54.12
C LEU A 164 0.56 29.26 -53.59
N GLU A 165 -0.60 29.91 -53.76
CA GLU A 165 -0.85 31.25 -53.23
C GLU A 165 -0.89 31.27 -51.69
N GLY A 166 -0.24 32.25 -51.06
CA GLY A 166 -0.24 32.43 -49.60
C GLY A 166 1.10 32.91 -49.04
N ARG A 167 1.16 33.07 -47.73
CA ARG A 167 2.37 33.49 -47.01
C ARG A 167 3.21 32.26 -46.62
N TYR A 168 4.49 32.29 -46.96
CA TYR A 168 5.45 31.21 -46.69
C TYR A 168 6.64 31.73 -45.89
N LYS A 169 7.28 30.85 -45.12
CA LYS A 169 8.59 31.09 -44.52
C LYS A 169 9.50 29.90 -44.72
N ALA A 170 10.79 30.15 -44.93
CA ALA A 170 11.82 29.12 -44.95
C ALA A 170 12.59 29.14 -43.63
N VAL A 171 12.65 28.00 -42.95
CA VAL A 171 13.46 27.82 -41.73
C VAL A 171 14.74 27.09 -42.13
N LEU A 172 15.89 27.69 -41.84
CA LEU A 172 17.21 27.15 -42.16
C LEU A 172 17.85 26.57 -40.90
N HIS A 173 18.18 25.28 -40.94
CA HIS A 173 18.93 24.59 -39.90
C HIS A 173 20.33 24.26 -40.40
N VAL A 174 21.33 24.76 -39.69
CA VAL A 174 22.75 24.56 -40.02
C VAL A 174 23.43 23.91 -38.82
N GLU A 175 23.99 22.71 -39.01
CA GLU A 175 24.63 21.93 -37.96
C GLU A 175 26.04 21.52 -38.39
N ALA A 176 27.02 21.64 -37.49
CA ALA A 176 28.39 21.18 -37.73
C ALA A 176 28.68 19.86 -37.00
N PHE A 177 29.39 18.96 -37.68
CA PHE A 177 29.82 17.66 -37.18
C PHE A 177 31.34 17.55 -37.28
N ASP A 178 31.98 16.99 -36.25
CA ASP A 178 33.40 16.72 -36.24
C ASP A 178 33.79 15.57 -37.20
N LYS A 179 35.10 15.29 -37.33
CA LYS A 179 35.62 14.18 -38.16
C LYS A 179 35.17 12.79 -37.69
N ARG A 180 34.63 12.66 -36.48
CA ARG A 180 34.06 11.44 -35.89
C ARG A 180 32.53 11.41 -36.00
N ASN A 181 31.95 12.34 -36.75
CA ASN A 181 30.51 12.49 -36.97
C ASN A 181 29.71 12.82 -35.70
N VAL A 182 30.34 13.47 -34.72
CA VAL A 182 29.72 13.96 -33.47
C VAL A 182 29.30 15.42 -33.67
N LYS A 183 28.05 15.75 -33.33
CA LYS A 183 27.50 17.10 -33.43
C LYS A 183 28.26 18.06 -32.50
N ARG A 184 28.74 19.19 -33.04
CA ARG A 184 29.36 20.26 -32.25
C ARG A 184 28.28 20.99 -31.43
N PRO A 185 28.53 21.29 -30.14
CA PRO A 185 27.55 22.01 -29.32
C PRO A 185 27.37 23.47 -29.79
N PRO A 186 26.16 24.04 -29.69
CA PRO A 186 25.91 25.46 -29.97
C PRO A 186 26.61 26.37 -28.94
N ASP A 187 26.90 27.61 -29.33
CA ASP A 187 27.75 28.58 -28.60
C ASP A 187 27.14 29.16 -27.31
N SER A 188 26.03 28.62 -26.80
CA SER A 188 25.46 29.02 -25.50
C SER A 188 25.68 27.93 -24.46
N SER A 189 26.19 28.30 -23.28
CA SER A 189 26.35 27.39 -22.15
C SER A 189 25.02 26.69 -21.87
N HIS A 190 24.96 25.38 -22.06
CA HIS A 190 23.75 24.60 -21.86
C HIS A 190 23.33 24.68 -20.39
N ASP A 191 22.25 25.42 -20.14
CA ASP A 191 21.70 25.65 -18.82
C ASP A 191 20.83 24.46 -18.43
N TRP A 192 21.49 23.41 -17.93
CA TRP A 192 20.85 22.18 -17.44
C TRP A 192 19.74 22.46 -16.42
N SER A 193 19.83 23.58 -15.69
CA SER A 193 18.80 23.95 -14.72
C SER A 193 17.55 24.46 -15.40
N ALA A 194 17.67 25.28 -16.46
CA ALA A 194 16.54 25.73 -17.25
C ALA A 194 15.87 24.57 -17.99
N GLU A 195 16.66 23.68 -18.61
CA GLU A 195 16.14 22.50 -19.32
C GLU A 195 15.42 21.55 -18.37
N ALA A 196 16.00 21.25 -17.21
CA ALA A 196 15.35 20.39 -16.21
C ALA A 196 14.05 20.99 -15.68
N CYS A 197 13.95 22.32 -15.59
CA CYS A 197 12.74 22.99 -15.14
C CYS A 197 11.66 23.06 -16.24
N GLU A 198 12.05 23.17 -17.50
CA GLU A 198 11.16 23.26 -18.66
C GLU A 198 10.59 21.89 -19.08
N GLU A 199 11.40 20.83 -19.02
CA GLU A 199 11.01 19.44 -19.31
C GLU A 199 10.32 18.73 -18.11
N SER A 200 10.29 19.37 -16.94
CA SER A 200 9.66 18.80 -15.76
C SER A 200 8.13 18.77 -15.88
N SER A 201 7.55 17.64 -15.51
CA SER A 201 6.08 17.48 -15.40
C SER A 201 5.51 18.05 -14.09
N ILE A 202 6.33 18.67 -13.24
CA ILE A 202 5.84 19.42 -12.08
C ILE A 202 5.22 20.72 -12.60
N HIS A 203 3.92 20.93 -12.36
CA HIS A 203 3.14 21.98 -13.02
C HIS A 203 3.69 23.40 -12.85
N GLY A 204 4.32 23.71 -11.70
CA GLY A 204 4.89 25.04 -11.43
C GLY A 204 6.32 25.23 -11.94
N MET A 205 7.02 24.16 -12.33
CA MET A 205 8.45 24.22 -12.66
C MET A 205 8.76 24.93 -13.99
N PRO A 206 7.98 24.75 -15.07
CA PRO A 206 8.22 25.45 -16.34
C PRO A 206 8.10 26.99 -16.22
N TYR A 207 7.28 27.47 -15.29
CA TYR A 207 7.11 28.91 -15.01
C TYR A 207 8.31 29.51 -14.28
N VAL A 208 9.10 28.69 -13.58
CA VAL A 208 10.35 29.11 -12.93
C VAL A 208 11.49 29.21 -13.95
N ALA A 209 11.52 28.32 -14.95
CA ALA A 209 12.52 28.27 -16.02
C ALA A 209 12.38 29.39 -17.06
N ARG A 210 11.13 29.85 -17.25
CA ARG A 210 10.71 30.75 -18.31
C ARG A 210 11.40 32.11 -18.23
N ARG A 211 12.14 32.47 -19.29
CA ARG A 211 12.97 33.71 -19.33
C ARG A 211 12.21 34.96 -19.76
N ASP A 212 10.98 34.80 -20.24
CA ASP A 212 10.00 35.81 -20.64
C ASP A 212 9.26 36.46 -19.46
N LEU A 213 9.15 35.76 -18.33
CA LEU A 213 8.48 36.26 -17.12
C LEU A 213 9.36 37.21 -16.31
N HIS A 214 8.76 38.18 -15.64
CA HIS A 214 9.48 39.10 -14.75
C HIS A 214 10.05 38.33 -13.53
N TRP A 215 11.18 38.78 -12.97
CA TRP A 215 11.87 38.05 -11.90
C TRP A 215 10.98 37.84 -10.65
N THR A 216 10.08 38.78 -10.36
CA THR A 216 9.10 38.67 -9.26
C THR A 216 8.10 37.54 -9.47
N GLU A 217 7.66 37.31 -10.71
CA GLU A 217 6.72 36.24 -11.06
C GLU A 217 7.38 34.87 -10.92
N ARG A 218 8.67 34.76 -11.28
CA ARG A 218 9.44 33.52 -11.08
C ARG A 218 9.61 33.18 -9.60
N VAL A 219 9.88 34.19 -8.77
CA VAL A 219 9.96 34.02 -7.30
C VAL A 219 8.61 33.57 -6.75
N PHE A 220 7.50 34.13 -7.23
CA PHE A 220 6.16 33.69 -6.84
C PHE A 220 5.92 32.20 -7.18
N TRP A 221 6.21 31.78 -8.40
CA TRP A 221 6.05 30.38 -8.81
C TRP A 221 6.98 29.43 -8.04
N LEU A 222 8.20 29.86 -7.72
CA LEU A 222 9.12 29.10 -6.88
C LEU A 222 8.55 28.89 -5.47
N ILE A 223 7.99 29.93 -4.85
CA ILE A 223 7.35 29.82 -3.52
C ILE A 223 6.16 28.87 -3.57
N MET A 224 5.34 28.92 -4.61
CA MET A 224 4.19 28.04 -4.77
C MET A 224 4.61 26.56 -4.92
N VAL A 225 5.66 26.27 -5.69
CA VAL A 225 6.20 24.91 -5.84
C VAL A 225 6.72 24.38 -4.51
N VAL A 226 7.46 25.20 -3.75
CA VAL A 226 8.01 24.81 -2.43
C VAL A 226 6.88 24.56 -1.41
N ALA A 227 5.87 25.43 -1.38
CA ALA A 227 4.71 25.25 -0.52
C ALA A 227 3.93 23.96 -0.86
N SER A 228 3.67 23.73 -2.15
CA SER A 228 3.02 22.50 -2.62
C SER A 228 3.82 21.24 -2.27
N ALA A 229 5.15 21.26 -2.40
CA ALA A 229 6.01 20.14 -2.02
C ALA A 229 5.95 19.87 -0.50
N TYR A 230 5.94 20.91 0.33
CA TYR A 230 5.80 20.79 1.78
C TYR A 230 4.47 20.13 2.17
N TYR A 231 3.34 20.59 1.61
CA TYR A 231 2.02 20.03 1.89
C TYR A 231 1.88 18.59 1.37
N ALA A 232 2.47 18.26 0.21
CA ALA A 232 2.50 16.90 -0.31
C ALA A 232 3.25 15.96 0.63
N ILE A 233 4.47 16.34 1.06
CA ILE A 233 5.30 15.53 1.96
C ILE A 233 4.62 15.38 3.33
N SER A 234 4.11 16.46 3.91
CA SER A 234 3.39 16.42 5.18
C SER A 234 2.17 15.50 5.12
N SER A 235 1.38 15.57 4.05
CA SER A 235 0.22 14.69 3.86
C SER A 235 0.63 13.22 3.72
N CYS A 236 1.70 12.92 2.98
CA CYS A 236 2.24 11.57 2.86
C CYS A 236 2.76 11.02 4.20
N LEU A 237 3.45 11.84 5.00
CA LEU A 237 3.95 11.45 6.31
C LEU A 237 2.82 11.18 7.30
N ASN A 238 1.80 12.04 7.35
CA ASN A 238 0.63 11.83 8.20
C ASN A 238 -0.12 10.53 7.82
N GLN A 239 -0.23 10.23 6.52
CA GLN A 239 -0.86 8.99 6.04
C GLN A 239 -0.02 7.76 6.38
N TRP A 240 1.32 7.88 6.36
CA TRP A 240 2.26 6.82 6.75
C TRP A 240 2.26 6.54 8.25
N GLU A 241 2.20 7.58 9.09
CA GLU A 241 2.07 7.43 10.54
C GLU A 241 0.74 6.75 10.91
N ARG A 242 -0.36 7.13 10.25
CA ARG A 242 -1.66 6.46 10.44
C ARG A 242 -1.64 4.98 10.01
N PHE A 243 -0.90 4.65 8.95
CA PHE A 243 -0.68 3.26 8.51
C PHE A 243 0.14 2.45 9.53
N ARG A 244 1.10 3.10 10.20
CA ARG A 244 1.99 2.45 11.18
C ARG A 244 1.34 2.29 12.56
N ASP A 245 0.65 3.31 13.05
CA ASP A 245 0.40 3.44 14.50
C ASP A 245 -1.03 3.08 14.95
N ASN A 246 -2.00 2.88 14.05
CA ASN A 246 -3.39 2.58 14.46
C ASN A 246 -4.08 1.41 13.70
N PRO A 247 -3.78 0.14 14.02
CA PRO A 247 -4.55 -0.99 13.52
C PRO A 247 -5.51 -1.62 14.56
N ILE A 248 -6.22 -0.83 15.40
CA ILE A 248 -7.36 -1.16 16.32
C ILE A 248 -7.06 -0.86 17.81
N VAL A 249 -8.04 -0.27 18.53
CA VAL A 249 -8.00 0.01 19.99
C VAL A 249 -9.33 -0.40 20.65
N TYR A 250 -9.26 -1.09 21.80
CA TYR A 250 -10.38 -1.29 22.76
C TYR A 250 -9.82 -1.34 24.19
N GLU A 251 -10.53 -0.75 25.18
CA GLU A 251 -10.13 -0.76 26.60
C GLU A 251 -11.36 -0.74 27.53
N TYR A 252 -11.30 -1.48 28.67
CA TYR A 252 -12.26 -1.44 29.79
C TYR A 252 -11.55 -1.75 31.13
N GLU A 253 -12.02 -1.21 32.26
CA GLU A 253 -11.61 -1.54 33.64
C GLU A 253 -12.80 -1.51 34.61
N TYR A 254 -12.86 -2.37 35.64
CA TYR A 254 -13.39 -2.07 36.99
C TYR A 254 -13.10 -3.15 38.09
N LEU A 255 -12.96 -2.65 39.33
CA LEU A 255 -13.49 -3.11 40.64
C LEU A 255 -12.67 -3.91 41.69
N PHE A 256 -13.04 -3.59 42.95
CA PHE A 256 -12.41 -3.77 44.27
C PHE A 256 -12.98 -5.00 45.03
N ALA A 257 -12.26 -5.56 46.02
CA ALA A 257 -12.78 -6.58 46.95
C ALA A 257 -12.17 -6.54 48.38
N LEU A 258 -12.97 -6.97 49.37
CA LEU A 258 -12.82 -6.87 50.85
C LEU A 258 -12.26 -8.16 51.54
N ARG A 259 -11.97 -8.05 52.86
CA ARG A 259 -11.18 -8.93 53.78
C ARG A 259 -11.92 -10.09 54.52
N ASN A 260 -11.10 -10.98 55.12
CA ASN A 260 -11.30 -12.26 55.85
C ASN A 260 -11.59 -12.22 57.38
N PHE A 261 -11.97 -13.37 57.99
CA PHE A 261 -11.55 -13.86 59.34
C PHE A 261 -11.66 -15.41 59.56
N THR A 262 -10.98 -15.95 60.59
CA THR A 262 -10.60 -17.37 60.88
C THR A 262 -11.09 -17.94 62.25
N PHE A 263 -11.05 -19.29 62.50
CA PHE A 263 -10.35 -20.01 63.62
C PHE A 263 -10.51 -21.59 63.68
N LEU A 264 -9.68 -22.24 64.53
CA LEU A 264 -9.27 -23.67 64.76
C LEU A 264 -10.35 -24.66 65.30
N GLY A 265 -10.20 -26.01 65.42
CA GLY A 265 -9.06 -26.94 65.27
C GLY A 265 -9.24 -28.29 66.03
N ALA A 266 -10.19 -29.14 65.65
CA ALA A 266 -10.03 -30.62 65.52
C ALA A 266 -10.34 -31.04 64.05
N ALA A 267 -10.40 -30.00 63.23
CA ALA A 267 -10.81 -29.97 61.87
C ALA A 267 -9.61 -30.15 60.94
N TYR A 268 -8.38 -30.45 61.36
CA TYR A 268 -7.20 -30.32 60.48
C TYR A 268 -7.32 -31.13 59.18
N TYR A 269 -7.57 -32.44 59.23
CA TYR A 269 -7.74 -33.27 58.04
C TYR A 269 -9.11 -33.09 57.37
N ALA A 270 -10.19 -32.84 58.13
CA ALA A 270 -11.50 -32.51 57.56
C ALA A 270 -11.51 -31.13 56.86
N LYS A 271 -10.69 -30.20 57.34
CA LYS A 271 -10.41 -28.87 56.80
C LYS A 271 -9.47 -29.01 55.62
N PHE A 272 -8.48 -29.89 55.66
CA PHE A 272 -7.69 -30.23 54.48
C PHE A 272 -8.59 -30.76 53.37
N LEU A 273 -9.49 -31.71 53.64
CA LEU A 273 -10.46 -32.22 52.65
C LEU A 273 -11.46 -31.15 52.20
N ARG A 274 -11.93 -30.27 53.09
CA ARG A 274 -12.79 -29.13 52.73
C ARG A 274 -12.05 -28.07 51.91
N VAL A 275 -10.79 -27.81 52.23
CA VAL A 275 -9.88 -26.90 51.50
C VAL A 275 -9.63 -27.49 50.12
N LEU A 276 -9.30 -28.78 50.03
CA LEU A 276 -9.09 -29.51 48.78
C LEU A 276 -10.35 -29.49 47.90
N ASN A 277 -11.52 -29.75 48.48
CA ASN A 277 -12.80 -29.73 47.75
C ASN A 277 -13.20 -28.31 47.26
N ARG A 278 -12.67 -27.26 47.89
CA ARG A 278 -12.91 -25.85 47.53
C ARG A 278 -11.66 -25.19 46.93
N LEU A 279 -10.65 -25.99 46.60
CA LEU A 279 -9.36 -25.49 46.15
C LEU A 279 -9.52 -25.00 44.73
N GLN A 280 -9.30 -23.71 44.56
CA GLN A 280 -9.25 -23.02 43.29
C GLN A 280 -7.84 -22.47 43.12
N TYR A 281 -7.46 -22.10 41.90
CA TYR A 281 -6.19 -21.44 41.66
C TYR A 281 -6.00 -20.16 42.52
N THR A 282 -7.07 -19.40 42.82
CA THR A 282 -7.03 -18.20 43.69
C THR A 282 -6.81 -18.52 45.15
N THR A 283 -7.18 -19.72 45.59
CA THR A 283 -7.16 -20.12 46.99
C THR A 283 -6.02 -21.07 47.31
N LEU A 284 -5.03 -21.22 46.43
CA LEU A 284 -3.87 -22.07 46.67
C LEU A 284 -3.09 -21.69 47.93
N ASP A 285 -3.06 -20.41 48.30
CA ASP A 285 -2.45 -19.95 49.55
C ASP A 285 -3.09 -20.54 50.82
N THR A 286 -4.34 -21.02 50.71
CA THR A 286 -5.01 -21.72 51.83
C THR A 286 -4.36 -23.06 52.18
N LEU A 287 -3.44 -23.55 51.34
CA LEU A 287 -2.59 -24.72 51.60
C LEU A 287 -1.37 -24.41 52.49
N LYS A 288 -1.05 -23.13 52.75
CA LYS A 288 0.10 -22.71 53.58
C LYS A 288 0.20 -23.41 54.94
N PRO A 289 -0.91 -23.68 55.66
CA PRO A 289 -0.84 -24.41 56.94
C PRO A 289 -0.35 -25.86 56.83
N PHE A 290 -0.33 -26.43 55.62
CA PHE A 290 0.03 -27.82 55.34
C PHE A 290 1.41 -27.96 54.66
N GLU A 291 2.15 -26.86 54.48
CA GLU A 291 3.41 -26.82 53.72
C GLU A 291 4.52 -27.73 54.30
N ASN A 292 4.55 -27.89 55.62
CA ASN A 292 5.60 -28.65 56.32
C ASN A 292 5.19 -30.11 56.62
N ASP A 293 4.01 -30.55 56.17
CA ASP A 293 3.48 -31.88 56.44
C ASP A 293 3.86 -32.86 55.32
N THR A 294 4.98 -33.56 55.51
CA THR A 294 5.52 -34.52 54.53
C THR A 294 4.63 -35.74 54.31
N SER A 295 3.63 -35.98 55.17
CA SER A 295 2.66 -37.06 54.97
C SER A 295 1.72 -36.82 53.79
N LEU A 296 1.64 -35.58 53.28
CA LEU A 296 0.72 -35.15 52.24
C LEU A 296 1.37 -35.01 50.85
N ASP A 297 2.68 -35.26 50.72
CA ASP A 297 3.43 -35.03 49.48
C ASP A 297 3.02 -35.95 48.32
N ASN A 298 2.64 -37.20 48.61
CA ASN A 298 2.32 -38.23 47.60
C ASN A 298 0.82 -38.56 47.51
N LEU A 299 -0.05 -37.58 47.76
CA LEU A 299 -1.49 -37.81 47.75
C LEU A 299 -2.04 -37.99 46.32
N PRO A 300 -2.95 -38.97 46.10
CA PRO A 300 -3.67 -39.10 44.85
C PRO A 300 -4.82 -38.08 44.77
N TYR A 301 -4.48 -36.79 44.62
CA TYR A 301 -5.41 -35.65 44.63
C TYR A 301 -6.68 -35.89 43.80
N LEU A 302 -6.51 -36.44 42.60
CA LEU A 302 -7.60 -36.74 41.67
C LEU A 302 -8.58 -37.79 42.21
N ASN A 303 -8.07 -38.89 42.77
CA ASN A 303 -8.92 -39.94 43.35
C ASN A 303 -9.66 -39.46 44.59
N ILE A 304 -9.04 -38.56 45.38
CA ILE A 304 -9.68 -37.96 46.55
C ILE A 304 -10.84 -37.04 46.10
N LEU A 305 -10.60 -36.16 45.12
CA LEU A 305 -11.63 -35.27 44.57
C LEU A 305 -12.81 -36.06 43.96
N LEU A 306 -12.52 -37.10 43.17
CA LEU A 306 -13.54 -37.96 42.57
C LEU A 306 -14.40 -38.65 43.64
N LYS A 307 -13.79 -39.19 44.71
CA LYS A 307 -14.54 -39.80 45.83
C LYS A 307 -15.37 -38.79 46.61
N LEU A 308 -14.87 -37.57 46.82
CA LEU A 308 -15.61 -36.50 47.52
C LEU A 308 -16.85 -36.06 46.75
N GLN A 309 -16.84 -36.19 45.43
CA GLN A 309 -17.89 -35.67 44.54
C GLN A 309 -18.69 -36.76 43.81
N GLU A 310 -18.48 -38.02 44.16
CA GLU A 310 -19.14 -39.19 43.57
C GLU A 310 -20.67 -39.12 43.60
N LYS A 311 -21.26 -38.47 44.62
CA LYS A 311 -22.72 -38.27 44.75
C LYS A 311 -23.29 -37.13 43.89
N VAL A 312 -22.43 -36.28 43.34
CA VAL A 312 -22.77 -35.13 42.48
C VAL A 312 -22.54 -35.48 41.00
N LEU A 313 -21.66 -36.44 40.73
CA LEU A 313 -21.40 -36.96 39.40
C LEU A 313 -22.55 -37.90 38.96
N PRO A 314 -23.18 -37.68 37.80
CA PRO A 314 -24.32 -38.49 37.37
C PRO A 314 -23.89 -39.92 37.04
N PRO A 315 -24.63 -40.95 37.47
CA PRO A 315 -24.39 -42.31 37.00
C PRO A 315 -25.00 -42.57 35.60
N LYS A 316 -24.21 -43.28 34.79
CA LYS A 316 -24.49 -44.05 33.56
C LYS A 316 -25.33 -43.38 32.45
N THR A 317 -24.59 -42.90 31.45
CA THR A 317 -24.80 -42.96 29.99
C THR A 317 -26.23 -43.01 29.42
N PRO A 318 -26.58 -42.13 28.46
CA PRO A 318 -25.80 -40.97 28.00
C PRO A 318 -25.94 -39.79 28.96
N VAL A 319 -24.83 -39.12 29.26
CA VAL A 319 -24.82 -37.96 30.16
C VAL A 319 -24.91 -36.69 29.32
N LEU A 320 -25.86 -35.81 29.62
CA LEU A 320 -26.02 -34.51 28.95
C LEU A 320 -24.80 -33.57 29.18
N LEU A 321 -24.11 -33.74 30.31
CA LEU A 321 -22.90 -32.99 30.67
C LEU A 321 -21.79 -33.95 31.10
N ALA A 322 -20.66 -33.98 30.41
CA ALA A 322 -19.51 -34.80 30.79
C ALA A 322 -18.75 -34.17 31.96
N PRO A 323 -18.21 -34.98 32.89
CA PRO A 323 -17.35 -34.47 33.95
C PRO A 323 -16.00 -34.03 33.38
N ILE A 324 -15.48 -32.91 33.86
CA ILE A 324 -14.22 -32.29 33.43
C ILE A 324 -13.49 -31.70 34.64
N ILE A 325 -12.17 -31.77 34.68
CA ILE A 325 -11.34 -31.10 35.69
C ILE A 325 -10.73 -29.82 35.11
N THR A 326 -10.81 -28.73 35.87
CA THR A 326 -10.49 -27.37 35.44
C THR A 326 -9.70 -26.65 36.53
N GLU A 327 -9.26 -25.40 36.27
CA GLU A 327 -8.55 -24.58 37.25
C GLU A 327 -9.43 -24.15 38.46
N VAL A 328 -10.76 -24.26 38.34
CA VAL A 328 -11.73 -23.98 39.41
C VAL A 328 -12.21 -25.24 40.12
N GLY A 329 -11.71 -26.41 39.72
CA GLY A 329 -12.05 -27.71 40.29
C GLY A 329 -12.75 -28.64 39.30
N LEU A 330 -13.46 -29.64 39.83
CA LEU A 330 -14.25 -30.55 39.03
C LEU A 330 -15.56 -29.89 38.61
N CYS A 331 -15.86 -29.93 37.32
CA CYS A 331 -17.03 -29.33 36.70
C CYS A 331 -17.73 -30.34 35.79
N GLN A 332 -18.86 -29.92 35.23
CA GLN A 332 -19.59 -30.65 34.20
C GLN A 332 -19.72 -29.75 32.97
N THR A 333 -19.52 -30.28 31.77
CA THR A 333 -19.49 -29.48 30.53
C THR A 333 -20.11 -30.21 29.34
N THR A 334 -20.61 -29.42 28.39
CA THR A 334 -21.04 -29.86 27.04
C THR A 334 -19.94 -29.68 25.98
N SER A 335 -18.77 -29.13 26.36
CA SER A 335 -17.69 -28.83 25.41
C SER A 335 -17.17 -30.10 24.72
N GLN A 336 -16.81 -29.96 23.43
CA GLN A 336 -16.17 -31.04 22.67
C GLN A 336 -14.68 -31.21 23.04
N LEU A 337 -14.14 -30.30 23.87
CA LEU A 337 -12.76 -30.34 24.35
C LEU A 337 -12.58 -31.12 25.66
N THR A 338 -13.61 -31.86 26.10
CA THR A 338 -13.61 -32.67 27.34
C THR A 338 -12.43 -33.64 27.44
N ARG A 339 -11.96 -34.18 26.31
CA ARG A 339 -10.77 -35.04 26.23
C ARG A 339 -9.52 -34.44 26.87
N TYR A 340 -9.38 -33.12 26.89
CA TYR A 340 -8.21 -32.42 27.43
C TYR A 340 -8.26 -32.19 28.95
N GLY A 341 -9.47 -32.21 29.53
CA GLY A 341 -9.69 -32.06 30.97
C GLY A 341 -10.31 -33.30 31.60
N ASN A 342 -10.06 -34.48 31.04
CA ASN A 342 -10.70 -35.71 31.52
C ASN A 342 -10.31 -36.01 32.98
N PRO A 343 -11.28 -36.18 33.89
CA PRO A 343 -11.02 -36.33 35.32
C PRO A 343 -10.43 -37.69 35.71
N TYR A 344 -10.32 -38.64 34.78
CA TYR A 344 -9.65 -39.93 34.99
C TYR A 344 -8.15 -39.88 34.61
N GLY A 345 -7.63 -38.71 34.25
CA GLY A 345 -6.21 -38.50 33.97
C GLY A 345 -5.74 -39.14 32.67
N LYS A 346 -6.66 -39.49 31.76
CA LYS A 346 -6.37 -40.06 30.44
C LYS A 346 -6.98 -39.20 29.35
N ILE A 347 -6.24 -38.95 28.29
CA ILE A 347 -6.77 -38.32 27.08
C ILE A 347 -7.60 -39.38 26.35
N GLN A 348 -8.91 -39.36 26.55
CA GLN A 348 -9.86 -40.25 25.91
C GLN A 348 -11.14 -39.46 25.61
N ASP A 349 -11.72 -39.74 24.46
CA ASP A 349 -13.00 -39.16 24.08
C ASP A 349 -14.11 -39.81 24.92
N LEU A 350 -14.88 -38.97 25.60
CA LEU A 350 -16.06 -39.39 26.36
C LEU A 350 -17.27 -39.35 25.42
N ASN A 351 -18.16 -40.34 25.53
CA ASN A 351 -19.39 -40.37 24.74
C ASN A 351 -20.35 -39.28 25.27
N VAL A 352 -20.31 -38.10 24.65
CA VAL A 352 -21.14 -36.93 24.95
C VAL A 352 -22.25 -36.79 23.92
N THR A 353 -23.37 -36.19 24.32
CA THR A 353 -24.45 -35.86 23.39
C THR A 353 -23.97 -34.90 22.31
N ASP A 354 -24.39 -35.13 21.06
CA ASP A 354 -24.03 -34.30 19.92
C ASP A 354 -24.43 -32.83 20.11
N VAL A 355 -23.68 -31.94 19.45
CA VAL A 355 -23.94 -30.49 19.48
C VAL A 355 -25.31 -30.20 18.89
N ARG A 356 -26.19 -29.61 19.69
CA ARG A 356 -27.50 -29.16 19.22
C ARG A 356 -27.35 -27.89 18.38
N GLN A 357 -27.63 -28.01 17.09
CA GLN A 357 -27.69 -26.87 16.19
C GLN A 357 -29.05 -26.18 16.30
N CYS A 358 -29.05 -24.85 16.33
CA CYS A 358 -30.26 -24.05 16.34
C CYS A 358 -30.42 -23.34 14.99
N GLY A 359 -31.62 -23.42 14.42
CA GLY A 359 -31.98 -22.70 13.21
C GLY A 359 -32.18 -21.20 13.47
N PHE A 360 -32.07 -20.39 12.42
CA PHE A 360 -32.18 -18.93 12.52
C PHE A 360 -33.54 -18.44 13.07
N PHE A 361 -34.61 -19.18 12.83
CA PHE A 361 -35.96 -18.89 13.31
C PHE A 361 -36.37 -19.71 14.55
N SER A 362 -35.45 -20.51 15.10
CA SER A 362 -35.72 -21.35 16.26
C SER A 362 -35.38 -20.60 17.55
N GLU A 363 -36.31 -20.59 18.50
CA GLU A 363 -36.04 -20.16 19.89
C GLU A 363 -35.07 -21.17 20.53
N CYS A 364 -33.79 -20.84 20.47
CA CYS A 364 -32.73 -21.72 20.92
C CYS A 364 -32.62 -21.64 22.45
N GLN A 365 -33.26 -22.58 23.13
CA GLN A 365 -33.25 -22.64 24.59
C GLN A 365 -32.71 -23.98 25.11
N ILE A 366 -31.92 -23.89 26.17
CA ILE A 366 -31.42 -25.02 26.94
C ILE A 366 -31.99 -24.89 28.35
N MET A 367 -32.78 -25.89 28.74
CA MET A 367 -33.26 -26.00 30.12
C MET A 367 -32.41 -27.04 30.84
N HIS A 368 -31.78 -26.64 31.93
CA HIS A 368 -31.03 -27.53 32.79
C HIS A 368 -31.60 -27.50 34.21
N LYS A 369 -31.89 -28.69 34.74
CA LYS A 369 -32.26 -28.90 36.13
C LYS A 369 -31.04 -29.51 36.84
N PRO A 370 -30.31 -28.74 37.67
CA PRO A 370 -29.16 -29.26 38.40
C PRO A 370 -29.54 -30.50 39.21
N PHE A 371 -28.70 -31.53 39.18
CA PHE A 371 -28.96 -32.77 39.90
C PHE A 371 -28.84 -32.53 41.41
N ASN A 372 -29.79 -33.07 42.16
CA ASN A 372 -29.95 -33.00 43.62
C ASN A 372 -30.53 -31.69 44.18
N SER A 373 -31.47 -31.82 45.11
CA SER A 373 -32.08 -30.77 45.95
C SER A 373 -31.08 -30.09 46.92
N ILE A 374 -29.81 -29.99 46.55
CA ILE A 374 -28.73 -29.45 47.37
C ILE A 374 -28.89 -27.93 47.49
N LEU A 375 -28.87 -27.44 48.72
CA LEU A 375 -29.00 -26.03 49.08
C LEU A 375 -27.66 -25.27 48.94
N THR A 376 -27.03 -25.32 47.76
CA THR A 376 -25.77 -24.60 47.49
C THR A 376 -25.81 -23.81 46.19
N HIS A 377 -24.93 -22.82 46.06
CA HIS A 377 -24.75 -22.04 44.84
C HIS A 377 -24.32 -22.96 43.68
N VAL A 378 -24.73 -22.63 42.46
CA VAL A 378 -24.29 -23.31 41.25
C VAL A 378 -23.65 -22.25 40.37
N PHE A 379 -22.35 -22.37 40.15
CA PHE A 379 -21.60 -21.49 39.27
C PHE A 379 -21.69 -22.02 37.84
N LEU A 380 -22.18 -21.18 36.93
CA LEU A 380 -22.26 -21.45 35.51
C LEU A 380 -21.13 -20.71 34.79
N TYR A 381 -20.48 -21.42 33.87
CA TYR A 381 -19.44 -20.89 32.99
C TYR A 381 -19.88 -21.13 31.56
N LEU A 382 -20.15 -20.06 30.82
CA LEU A 382 -20.66 -20.09 29.46
C LEU A 382 -19.57 -19.63 28.50
N HIS A 383 -19.25 -20.47 27.52
CA HIS A 383 -18.19 -20.24 26.53
C HIS A 383 -18.51 -21.01 25.23
N ASP A 384 -17.75 -20.77 24.17
CA ASP A 384 -17.90 -21.51 22.90
C ASP A 384 -17.63 -23.01 23.10
N VAL A 385 -18.30 -23.85 22.32
CA VAL A 385 -18.18 -25.31 22.38
C VAL A 385 -16.74 -25.81 22.13
N ASN A 386 -15.97 -25.05 21.33
CA ASN A 386 -14.57 -25.31 21.02
C ASN A 386 -13.60 -24.48 21.87
N GLU A 387 -14.07 -23.90 22.96
CA GLU A 387 -13.21 -23.26 23.97
C GLU A 387 -13.29 -24.04 25.29
N MET A 388 -12.27 -23.86 26.12
CA MET A 388 -12.19 -24.41 27.47
C MET A 388 -12.38 -23.25 28.45
N MET A 389 -13.16 -23.46 29.52
CA MET A 389 -13.33 -22.42 30.53
C MET A 389 -11.97 -22.08 31.16
N LEU A 390 -11.66 -20.79 31.19
CA LEU A 390 -10.53 -20.27 31.91
C LEU A 390 -11.03 -19.17 32.87
N PRO A 391 -10.56 -19.18 34.12
CA PRO A 391 -10.92 -18.14 35.05
C PRO A 391 -10.35 -16.78 34.61
N HIS A 392 -11.13 -15.72 34.82
CA HIS A 392 -10.82 -14.34 34.41
C HIS A 392 -10.61 -14.15 32.90
N ASP A 393 -11.03 -15.11 32.07
CA ASP A 393 -11.03 -14.95 30.63
C ASP A 393 -12.31 -14.22 30.22
N LEU A 394 -12.18 -13.08 29.54
CA LEU A 394 -13.31 -12.28 29.06
C LEU A 394 -14.27 -13.07 28.15
N ARG A 395 -13.82 -14.22 27.61
CA ARG A 395 -14.63 -15.11 26.77
C ARG A 395 -15.50 -16.07 27.56
N THR A 396 -15.20 -16.27 28.85
CA THR A 396 -15.96 -17.14 29.73
C THR A 396 -16.89 -16.28 30.58
N VAL A 397 -18.19 -16.29 30.25
CA VAL A 397 -19.19 -15.61 31.06
C VAL A 397 -19.47 -16.43 32.31
N THR A 398 -19.38 -15.79 33.47
CA THR A 398 -19.63 -16.43 34.76
C THR A 398 -20.95 -15.97 35.35
N PHE A 399 -21.77 -16.89 35.83
CA PHE A 399 -23.01 -16.58 36.53
C PHE A 399 -23.12 -17.40 37.83
N ASP A 400 -23.42 -16.74 38.93
CA ASP A 400 -23.67 -17.38 40.22
C ASP A 400 -25.17 -17.52 40.46
N ALA A 401 -25.70 -18.72 40.22
CA ALA A 401 -27.08 -19.01 40.51
C ALA A 401 -27.25 -19.24 42.03
N LYS A 402 -28.17 -18.51 42.65
CA LYS A 402 -28.50 -18.65 44.08
C LYS A 402 -29.35 -19.90 44.37
N VAL A 403 -29.46 -20.22 45.65
CA VAL A 403 -30.22 -21.37 46.17
C VAL A 403 -31.73 -21.12 46.05
N LYS A 404 -32.51 -22.14 45.64
CA LYS A 404 -33.99 -22.14 45.54
C LYS A 404 -34.62 -21.12 44.57
N SER A 405 -33.84 -20.50 43.69
CA SER A 405 -34.36 -19.63 42.63
C SER A 405 -34.19 -20.29 41.26
N SER A 406 -35.19 -20.10 40.39
CA SER A 406 -35.08 -20.42 38.97
C SER A 406 -34.65 -19.18 38.20
N TYR A 407 -33.76 -19.35 37.21
CA TYR A 407 -33.22 -18.24 36.44
C TYR A 407 -33.52 -18.44 34.95
N VAL A 408 -33.99 -17.38 34.29
CA VAL A 408 -34.01 -17.28 32.83
C VAL A 408 -32.91 -16.33 32.41
N LEU A 409 -31.87 -16.87 31.76
CA LEU A 409 -30.73 -16.11 31.27
C LEU A 409 -30.86 -15.94 29.77
N LYS A 410 -30.87 -14.70 29.30
CA LYS A 410 -30.84 -14.39 27.87
C LYS A 410 -29.42 -14.07 27.46
N LEU A 411 -28.82 -14.94 26.65
CA LEU A 411 -27.49 -14.77 26.09
C LEU A 411 -27.56 -14.21 24.68
N LEU A 412 -26.87 -13.11 24.46
CA LEU A 412 -26.66 -12.57 23.12
C LEU A 412 -25.34 -13.13 22.55
N VAL A 413 -25.42 -13.73 21.38
CA VAL A 413 -24.22 -14.17 20.65
C VAL A 413 -23.72 -13.00 19.81
N HIS A 414 -22.46 -12.61 19.96
CA HIS A 414 -21.78 -11.66 19.09
C HIS A 414 -20.85 -12.41 18.14
N SER A 415 -21.06 -12.25 16.83
CA SER A 415 -20.20 -12.88 15.83
C SER A 415 -19.21 -11.87 15.26
N ILE A 416 -17.93 -12.23 15.28
CA ILE A 416 -16.84 -11.50 14.64
C ILE A 416 -16.29 -12.38 13.53
N SER A 417 -16.18 -11.81 12.33
CA SER A 417 -15.59 -12.50 11.18
C SER A 417 -14.60 -11.60 10.44
N ALA A 418 -13.50 -12.15 9.95
CA ALA A 418 -12.55 -11.44 9.11
C ALA A 418 -12.86 -11.65 7.63
N ASP A 419 -12.57 -10.62 6.81
CA ASP A 419 -12.64 -10.75 5.35
C ASP A 419 -11.57 -11.71 4.80
N ILE A 420 -11.76 -12.18 3.57
CA ILE A 420 -10.89 -13.21 2.99
C ILE A 420 -9.45 -12.69 2.79
N GLU A 421 -9.31 -11.40 2.48
CA GLU A 421 -8.02 -10.73 2.29
C GLU A 421 -7.18 -10.66 3.57
N VAL A 422 -7.82 -10.65 4.75
CA VAL A 422 -7.12 -10.63 6.04
C VAL A 422 -6.24 -11.87 6.20
N ARG A 423 -6.63 -13.01 5.62
CA ARG A 423 -5.86 -14.26 5.66
C ARG A 423 -4.51 -14.15 4.97
N ASN A 424 -4.38 -13.26 3.99
CA ASN A 424 -3.11 -13.04 3.27
C ASN A 424 -2.10 -12.25 4.10
N LEU A 425 -2.53 -11.60 5.18
CA LEU A 425 -1.64 -10.86 6.07
C LEU A 425 -0.93 -11.81 7.05
N PRO A 426 0.38 -11.60 7.33
CA PRO A 426 1.07 -12.31 8.39
C PRO A 426 0.39 -12.11 9.74
N VAL A 427 0.35 -13.17 10.57
CA VAL A 427 -0.32 -13.18 11.89
C VAL A 427 0.10 -11.98 12.75
N ALA A 428 1.37 -11.58 12.68
CA ALA A 428 1.92 -10.44 13.42
C ALA A 428 1.21 -9.11 13.13
N TYR A 429 0.69 -8.91 11.91
CA TYR A 429 -0.02 -7.69 11.51
C TYR A 429 -1.53 -7.80 11.73
N ARG A 430 -2.15 -8.94 11.38
CA ARG A 430 -3.61 -9.12 11.54
C ARG A 430 -4.06 -9.41 12.97
N LYS A 431 -3.14 -9.76 13.88
CA LYS A 431 -3.38 -10.01 15.31
C LYS A 431 -4.50 -11.03 15.59
N CYS A 432 -4.79 -11.93 14.65
CA CYS A 432 -5.76 -13.02 14.81
C CYS A 432 -5.27 -14.26 14.05
N ARG A 433 -5.70 -15.44 14.49
CA ARG A 433 -5.37 -16.74 13.85
C ARG A 433 -6.62 -17.46 13.35
N TYR A 434 -6.47 -18.31 12.35
CA TYR A 434 -7.47 -19.30 11.98
C TYR A 434 -7.21 -20.62 12.73
N THR A 435 -8.24 -21.47 12.84
CA THR A 435 -8.16 -22.72 13.61
C THR A 435 -7.12 -23.70 13.06
N ASP A 436 -6.86 -23.65 11.75
CA ASP A 436 -5.87 -24.46 11.05
C ASP A 436 -4.43 -23.95 11.23
N GLU A 437 -4.24 -22.73 11.74
CA GLU A 437 -2.92 -22.11 11.95
C GLU A 437 -2.34 -22.45 13.33
N ASN A 438 -2.30 -23.75 13.63
CA ASN A 438 -1.90 -24.25 14.93
C ASN A 438 -0.39 -24.18 15.17
N ASN A 439 -0.02 -23.52 16.26
CA ASN A 439 1.35 -23.45 16.78
C ASN A 439 1.50 -24.10 18.16
N LEU A 440 0.43 -24.71 18.67
CA LEU A 440 0.40 -25.35 19.98
C LEU A 440 0.98 -26.76 19.91
N LYS A 441 1.71 -27.16 20.95
CA LYS A 441 2.38 -28.46 21.04
C LYS A 441 1.48 -29.53 21.66
N TYR A 442 0.62 -29.16 22.61
CA TYR A 442 -0.19 -30.11 23.39
C TYR A 442 -1.64 -30.18 22.93
N PHE A 443 -2.09 -29.17 22.18
CA PHE A 443 -3.48 -29.00 21.79
C PHE A 443 -3.63 -28.82 20.28
N SER A 444 -4.74 -29.29 19.72
CA SER A 444 -5.08 -29.11 18.30
C SER A 444 -6.59 -29.30 18.11
N PRO A 445 -7.27 -28.45 17.32
CA PRO A 445 -6.78 -27.29 16.54
C PRO A 445 -6.51 -26.03 17.38
N TYR A 446 -6.05 -24.92 16.76
CA TYR A 446 -5.77 -23.67 17.47
C TYR A 446 -7.05 -23.04 18.02
N HIS A 447 -7.10 -22.86 19.34
CA HIS A 447 -8.08 -22.04 20.02
C HIS A 447 -7.41 -21.13 21.05
N PRO A 448 -7.88 -19.89 21.26
CA PRO A 448 -7.25 -18.95 22.19
C PRO A 448 -7.21 -19.47 23.64
N SER A 449 -8.26 -20.17 24.09
CA SER A 449 -8.28 -20.82 25.41
C SER A 449 -7.20 -21.89 25.54
N LEU A 450 -7.01 -22.72 24.50
CA LEU A 450 -5.98 -23.77 24.48
C LEU A 450 -4.56 -23.19 24.42
N CYS A 451 -4.37 -22.08 23.71
CA CYS A 451 -3.11 -21.33 23.70
C CYS A 451 -2.76 -20.81 25.10
N ARG A 452 -3.72 -20.18 25.78
CA ARG A 452 -3.52 -19.68 27.14
C ARG A 452 -3.25 -20.81 28.13
N LEU A 453 -3.92 -21.95 27.96
CA LEU A 453 -3.69 -23.14 28.77
C LEU A 453 -2.25 -23.67 28.59
N GLU A 454 -1.78 -23.81 27.35
CA GLU A 454 -0.40 -24.21 27.05
C GLU A 454 0.63 -23.22 27.60
N CYS A 455 0.37 -21.93 27.46
CA CYS A 455 1.20 -20.87 28.02
C CYS A 455 1.31 -20.98 29.55
N ARG A 456 0.19 -21.16 30.26
CA ARG A 456 0.16 -21.33 31.72
C ARG A 456 0.89 -22.59 32.17
N ILE A 457 0.76 -23.70 31.43
CA ILE A 457 1.54 -24.93 31.65
C ILE A 457 3.05 -24.65 31.51
N ASN A 458 3.47 -23.96 30.45
CA ASN A 458 4.87 -23.65 30.21
C ASN A 458 5.45 -22.76 31.32
N TRP A 459 4.68 -21.76 31.78
CA TRP A 459 5.05 -20.93 32.92
C TRP A 459 5.20 -21.76 34.20
N ALA A 460 4.24 -22.63 34.52
CA ALA A 460 4.31 -23.50 35.69
C ALA A 460 5.56 -24.39 35.69
N LEU A 461 5.90 -24.98 34.53
CA LEU A 461 7.09 -25.82 34.35
C LEU A 461 8.40 -25.03 34.44
N SER A 462 8.42 -23.79 33.93
CA SER A 462 9.62 -22.95 33.97
C SER A 462 9.97 -22.46 35.38
N MET A 463 8.96 -22.17 36.21
CA MET A 463 9.14 -21.55 37.52
C MET A 463 9.20 -22.57 38.66
N CYS A 464 8.30 -23.56 38.66
CA CYS A 464 8.15 -24.51 39.76
C CYS A 464 8.46 -25.96 39.34
N HIS A 465 8.90 -26.19 38.10
CA HIS A 465 9.32 -27.50 37.56
C HIS A 465 8.27 -28.63 37.69
N CYS A 466 7.02 -28.27 37.91
CA CYS A 466 5.89 -29.18 38.08
C CYS A 466 4.65 -28.61 37.39
N LYS A 467 3.68 -29.48 37.12
CA LYS A 467 2.37 -29.08 36.60
C LYS A 467 1.25 -29.32 37.63
N PRO A 468 0.26 -28.43 37.75
CA PRO A 468 -0.95 -28.71 38.52
C PRO A 468 -1.64 -30.00 38.08
N TYR A 469 -2.30 -30.68 39.02
CA TYR A 469 -2.98 -31.96 38.79
C TYR A 469 -4.11 -31.87 37.75
N PHE A 470 -4.67 -30.68 37.53
CA PHE A 470 -5.76 -30.44 36.58
C PHE A 470 -5.28 -30.25 35.12
N TYR A 471 -3.97 -30.16 34.85
CA TYR A 471 -3.44 -30.11 33.47
C TYR A 471 -3.09 -31.51 32.95
N VAL A 472 -4.13 -32.25 32.54
CA VAL A 472 -4.01 -33.65 32.10
C VAL A 472 -3.27 -33.78 30.77
N ALA A 473 -3.62 -32.95 29.78
CA ALA A 473 -3.06 -32.98 28.42
C ALA A 473 -1.59 -32.51 28.31
N ALA A 474 -1.05 -31.89 29.35
CA ALA A 474 0.32 -31.38 29.42
C ALA A 474 1.38 -32.51 29.33
N PRO A 475 2.65 -32.18 29.03
CA PRO A 475 3.75 -33.16 28.90
C PRO A 475 3.90 -34.05 30.14
N LYS A 476 4.65 -35.15 30.01
CA LYS A 476 5.00 -36.10 31.10
C LYS A 476 5.93 -35.44 32.16
N ALA A 477 5.47 -34.34 32.73
CA ALA A 477 6.09 -33.61 33.81
C ALA A 477 5.45 -34.04 35.15
N PRO A 478 6.21 -33.96 36.27
CA PRO A 478 5.69 -34.33 37.58
C PRO A 478 4.52 -33.42 37.99
N VAL A 479 3.51 -34.03 38.62
CA VAL A 479 2.39 -33.28 39.22
C VAL A 479 2.90 -32.56 40.47
N CYS A 480 2.52 -31.29 40.65
CA CYS A 480 2.92 -30.50 41.81
C CYS A 480 2.39 -31.12 43.12
N ASN A 481 3.28 -31.30 44.10
CA ASN A 481 2.91 -31.52 45.50
C ASN A 481 2.44 -30.19 46.14
N ILE A 482 2.12 -30.19 47.44
CA ILE A 482 1.66 -29.00 48.17
C ILE A 482 2.67 -27.85 48.04
N SER A 483 3.96 -28.13 48.21
CA SER A 483 5.03 -27.14 48.08
C SER A 483 5.08 -26.56 46.65
N GLY A 484 4.95 -27.40 45.62
CA GLY A 484 4.86 -26.95 44.23
C GLY A 484 3.61 -26.09 43.95
N LEU A 485 2.45 -26.45 44.50
CA LEU A 485 1.24 -25.64 44.39
C LEU A 485 1.38 -24.28 45.09
N LEU A 486 2.07 -24.23 46.24
CA LEU A 486 2.39 -22.97 46.93
C LEU A 486 3.43 -22.13 46.17
N CYS A 487 4.41 -22.76 45.52
CA CYS A 487 5.33 -22.09 44.61
C CYS A 487 4.57 -21.39 43.47
N LEU A 488 3.59 -22.09 42.88
CA LEU A 488 2.73 -21.51 41.86
C LEU A 488 1.95 -20.31 42.42
N ALA A 489 1.26 -20.47 43.55
CA ALA A 489 0.53 -19.36 44.19
C ALA A 489 1.40 -18.10 44.40
N ARG A 490 2.60 -18.29 44.97
CA ARG A 490 3.57 -17.19 45.23
C ARG A 490 4.12 -16.56 43.96
N SER A 491 4.34 -17.35 42.91
CA SER A 491 4.87 -16.87 41.62
C SER A 491 3.83 -16.17 40.75
N LYS A 492 2.54 -16.24 41.14
CA LYS A 492 1.41 -15.67 40.38
C LYS A 492 1.45 -16.08 38.90
N TRP A 493 1.72 -17.37 38.66
CA TRP A 493 1.97 -17.88 37.30
C TRP A 493 0.84 -17.61 36.29
N LEU A 494 -0.40 -17.44 36.76
CA LEU A 494 -1.56 -17.12 35.93
C LEU A 494 -1.60 -15.66 35.45
N GLU A 495 -0.94 -14.74 36.18
CA GLU A 495 -0.80 -13.33 35.80
C GLU A 495 0.33 -13.11 34.78
N LYS A 496 1.10 -14.16 34.45
CA LYS A 496 2.20 -14.04 33.49
C LYS A 496 1.69 -13.80 32.07
N PRO A 497 2.40 -12.96 31.29
CA PRO A 497 1.95 -12.60 29.94
C PRO A 497 1.94 -13.83 29.03
N CYS A 498 0.91 -13.91 28.18
CA CYS A 498 0.73 -14.95 27.18
C CYS A 498 0.39 -14.33 25.82
N ASP A 499 1.25 -14.54 24.84
CA ASP A 499 1.07 -14.05 23.47
C ASP A 499 0.11 -14.96 22.69
N CYS A 500 -1.18 -14.88 23.02
CA CYS A 500 -2.24 -15.66 22.40
C CYS A 500 -3.19 -14.75 21.60
N PHE A 501 -3.23 -14.96 20.29
CA PHE A 501 -4.12 -14.19 19.41
C PHE A 501 -5.56 -14.72 19.42
N PRO A 502 -6.58 -13.84 19.34
CA PRO A 502 -7.97 -14.22 19.12
C PRO A 502 -8.17 -14.94 17.78
N LEU A 503 -9.33 -15.57 17.57
CA LEU A 503 -9.64 -16.15 16.26
C LEU A 503 -10.06 -15.03 15.29
N CYS A 504 -9.75 -15.22 14.01
CA CYS A 504 -10.25 -14.34 12.95
C CYS A 504 -11.75 -14.55 12.67
N ARG A 505 -12.30 -15.69 13.11
CA ARG A 505 -13.73 -15.98 13.14
C ARG A 505 -14.08 -16.53 14.51
N GLU A 506 -14.90 -15.80 15.26
CA GLU A 506 -15.27 -16.16 16.62
C GLU A 506 -16.68 -15.73 16.95
N ASN A 507 -17.28 -16.48 17.87
CA ASN A 507 -18.51 -16.11 18.54
C ASN A 507 -18.19 -15.85 20.01
N THR A 508 -18.67 -14.73 20.53
CA THR A 508 -18.56 -14.37 21.95
C THR A 508 -19.97 -14.24 22.52
N TYR A 509 -20.11 -14.44 23.82
CA TYR A 509 -21.41 -14.49 24.49
C TYR A 509 -21.44 -13.43 25.58
N ASN A 510 -22.57 -12.74 25.71
CA ASN A 510 -22.83 -11.83 26.82
C ASN A 510 -24.24 -12.08 27.35
N ILE A 511 -24.42 -12.02 28.68
CA ILE A 511 -25.76 -12.06 29.29
C ILE A 511 -26.35 -10.65 29.18
N ILE A 512 -27.54 -10.54 28.58
CA ILE A 512 -28.23 -9.26 28.34
C ILE A 512 -29.47 -9.08 29.21
N GLU A 513 -30.03 -10.17 29.75
CA GLU A 513 -31.24 -10.16 30.56
C GLU A 513 -31.17 -11.33 31.55
N GLU A 514 -31.50 -11.03 32.80
CA GLU A 514 -31.49 -11.98 33.91
C GLU A 514 -32.84 -11.91 34.64
N ASP A 515 -33.70 -12.90 34.42
CA ASP A 515 -34.96 -13.00 35.16
C ASP A 515 -34.83 -14.02 36.29
N GLU A 516 -34.89 -13.54 37.54
CA GLU A 516 -34.98 -14.40 38.72
C GLU A 516 -36.45 -14.69 39.05
N GLN A 517 -36.83 -15.96 39.03
CA GLN A 517 -38.13 -16.43 39.50
C GLN A 517 -37.92 -17.21 40.80
N SER A 518 -38.31 -16.59 41.91
CA SER A 518 -38.36 -17.24 43.22
C SER A 518 -39.83 -17.47 43.60
N GLY A 519 -40.23 -18.73 43.75
CA GLY A 519 -41.56 -19.07 44.28
C GLY A 519 -41.58 -19.15 45.80
N GLY A 520 -42.73 -18.78 46.39
CA GLY A 520 -43.06 -19.01 47.79
C GLY A 520 -43.22 -17.73 48.59
N ASP A 521 -44.45 -17.43 48.99
CA ASP A 521 -44.72 -16.49 50.08
C ASP A 521 -43.96 -16.99 51.33
N LYS A 522 -43.41 -16.10 52.17
CA LYS A 522 -42.62 -16.50 53.36
C LYS A 522 -43.40 -17.39 54.32
N GLN A 523 -44.73 -17.43 54.17
CA GLN A 523 -45.70 -18.17 54.96
C GLN A 523 -46.11 -19.54 54.36
N TYR A 524 -45.74 -19.87 53.12
CA TYR A 524 -46.27 -21.05 52.42
C TYR A 524 -45.33 -22.26 52.54
N VAL A 525 -45.78 -23.30 53.25
CA VAL A 525 -45.09 -24.59 53.45
C VAL A 525 -45.42 -25.58 52.31
N GLY A 526 -45.63 -25.08 51.09
CA GLY A 526 -45.86 -25.89 49.89
C GLY A 526 -44.57 -26.38 49.25
N GLU A 527 -44.69 -27.25 48.24
CA GLU A 527 -43.55 -27.82 47.49
C GLU A 527 -42.56 -26.72 47.08
N GLN A 528 -41.30 -26.90 47.47
CA GLN A 528 -40.25 -25.95 47.15
C GLN A 528 -40.05 -25.89 45.63
N PHE A 529 -39.88 -24.70 45.08
CA PHE A 529 -39.64 -24.51 43.66
C PHE A 529 -38.43 -25.35 43.22
N GLU A 530 -38.64 -26.27 42.26
CA GLU A 530 -37.54 -27.00 41.65
C GLU A 530 -36.65 -26.02 40.89
N ARG A 531 -35.41 -25.90 41.36
CA ARG A 531 -34.40 -25.03 40.74
C ARG A 531 -34.23 -25.38 39.26
N THR A 532 -34.58 -24.45 38.39
CA THR A 532 -34.49 -24.61 36.94
C THR A 532 -33.70 -23.45 36.34
N LEU A 533 -32.75 -23.79 35.48
CA LEU A 533 -31.95 -22.82 34.73
C LEU A 533 -32.38 -22.89 33.27
N ILE A 534 -32.89 -21.79 32.74
CA ILE A 534 -33.31 -21.68 31.35
C ILE A 534 -32.38 -20.69 30.66
N ILE A 535 -31.54 -21.19 29.77
CA ILE A 535 -30.65 -20.39 28.95
C ILE A 535 -31.33 -20.19 27.59
N LYS A 536 -31.68 -18.94 27.25
CA LYS A 536 -32.21 -18.55 25.95
C LYS A 536 -31.12 -17.87 25.14
N MET A 537 -30.79 -18.38 23.96
CA MET A 537 -29.81 -17.79 23.07
C MET A 537 -30.50 -16.88 22.05
N GLY A 538 -30.20 -15.59 22.12
CA GLY A 538 -30.55 -14.60 21.13
C GLY A 538 -29.50 -14.54 20.03
N LEU A 539 -29.95 -14.67 18.78
CA LEU A 539 -29.08 -14.49 17.61
C LEU A 539 -28.80 -13.00 17.37
N PRO A 540 -27.57 -12.64 16.98
CA PRO A 540 -27.24 -11.27 16.67
C PRO A 540 -27.96 -10.81 15.41
N LYS A 541 -28.59 -9.63 15.47
CA LYS A 541 -29.09 -8.93 14.27
C LYS A 541 -27.96 -8.21 13.52
N MET A 542 -26.79 -8.08 14.13
CA MET A 542 -25.61 -7.39 13.59
C MET A 542 -24.34 -8.20 13.89
N GLY A 543 -23.46 -8.35 12.90
CA GLY A 543 -22.15 -9.01 13.06
C GLY A 543 -21.03 -8.02 12.78
N MET A 544 -19.90 -8.16 13.49
CA MET A 544 -18.72 -7.34 13.24
C MET A 544 -17.85 -8.00 12.17
N LYS A 545 -17.53 -7.28 11.10
CA LYS A 545 -16.62 -7.76 10.06
C LYS A 545 -15.29 -7.00 10.12
N ARG A 546 -14.19 -7.70 10.46
CA ARG A 546 -12.83 -7.14 10.39
C ARG A 546 -12.41 -7.05 8.92
N ARG A 547 -12.14 -5.83 8.45
CA ARG A 547 -11.65 -5.55 7.09
C ARG A 547 -10.30 -4.87 7.16
N VAL A 548 -9.47 -5.05 6.14
CA VAL A 548 -8.22 -4.29 6.00
C VAL A 548 -8.60 -2.83 5.72
N VAL A 549 -8.17 -1.91 6.59
CA VAL A 549 -8.54 -0.48 6.50
C VAL A 549 -7.79 0.21 5.35
N PHE A 550 -6.56 -0.23 5.07
CA PHE A 550 -5.72 0.27 3.98
C PHE A 550 -4.94 -0.90 3.38
N SER A 551 -5.27 -1.27 2.16
CA SER A 551 -4.47 -2.22 1.38
C SER A 551 -3.26 -1.50 0.76
N THR A 552 -2.23 -2.25 0.36
CA THR A 552 -1.00 -1.65 -0.21
C THR A 552 -1.29 -0.85 -1.48
N ASP A 553 -2.27 -1.28 -2.28
CA ASP A 553 -2.77 -0.55 -3.43
C ASP A 553 -3.43 0.78 -3.02
N GLN A 554 -4.23 0.81 -1.95
CA GLN A 554 -4.83 2.05 -1.45
C GLN A 554 -3.79 3.02 -0.90
N LEU A 555 -2.71 2.52 -0.29
CA LEU A 555 -1.58 3.36 0.14
C LEU A 555 -0.88 4.00 -1.07
N ILE A 556 -0.60 3.22 -2.11
CA ILE A 556 0.00 3.71 -3.36
C ILE A 556 -0.93 4.71 -4.05
N MET A 557 -2.23 4.42 -4.12
CA MET A 557 -3.23 5.34 -4.66
C MET A 557 -3.33 6.63 -3.85
N SER A 558 -3.22 6.57 -2.52
CA SER A 558 -3.25 7.74 -1.64
C SER A 558 -2.00 8.61 -1.78
N PHE A 559 -0.80 8.01 -1.85
CA PHE A 559 0.43 8.73 -2.13
C PHE A 559 0.44 9.34 -3.53
N GLY A 560 0.00 8.57 -4.53
CA GLY A 560 -0.16 9.06 -5.90
C GLY A 560 -1.18 10.20 -6.00
N GLY A 561 -2.26 10.13 -5.24
CA GLY A 561 -3.28 11.19 -5.16
C GLY A 561 -2.74 12.48 -4.53
N ALA A 562 -1.99 12.38 -3.42
CA ALA A 562 -1.39 13.55 -2.78
C ALA A 562 -0.32 14.21 -3.66
N ILE A 563 0.61 13.41 -4.21
CA ILE A 563 1.69 13.91 -5.09
C ILE A 563 1.09 14.48 -6.39
N GLY A 564 0.10 13.82 -6.98
CA GLY A 564 -0.59 14.27 -8.19
C GLY A 564 -1.40 15.55 -7.97
N LEU A 565 -2.09 15.69 -6.82
CA LEU A 565 -2.90 16.89 -6.52
C LEU A 565 -2.04 18.12 -6.26
N PHE A 566 -0.97 18.00 -5.48
CA PHE A 566 -0.17 19.16 -5.08
C PHE A 566 0.92 19.53 -6.09
N LEU A 567 1.54 18.55 -6.75
CA LEU A 567 2.68 18.78 -7.65
C LEU A 567 2.36 18.50 -9.13
N GLY A 568 1.26 17.82 -9.44
CA GLY A 568 0.98 17.32 -10.79
C GLY A 568 1.94 16.20 -11.23
N ALA A 569 2.71 15.66 -10.29
CA ALA A 569 3.77 14.70 -10.58
C ALA A 569 3.24 13.25 -10.55
N SER A 570 3.87 12.41 -11.36
CA SER A 570 3.58 10.98 -11.46
C SER A 570 4.85 10.14 -11.35
N PHE A 571 4.71 8.81 -11.39
CA PHE A 571 5.87 7.92 -11.45
C PHE A 571 6.79 8.22 -12.66
N MET A 572 6.22 8.66 -13.79
CA MET A 572 6.99 9.04 -14.97
C MET A 572 7.84 10.30 -14.74
N THR A 573 7.38 11.22 -13.88
CA THR A 573 8.14 12.42 -13.47
C THR A 573 9.42 12.04 -12.74
N ILE A 574 9.35 11.04 -11.85
CA ILE A 574 10.51 10.54 -11.10
C ILE A 574 11.54 9.91 -12.05
N TYR A 575 11.07 9.09 -13.00
CA TYR A 575 11.93 8.51 -14.03
C TYR A 575 12.64 9.59 -14.87
N GLY A 576 11.92 10.62 -15.30
CA GLY A 576 12.48 11.74 -16.06
C GLY A 576 13.56 12.51 -15.28
N LEU A 577 13.31 12.80 -14.00
CA LEU A 577 14.30 13.48 -13.14
C LEU A 577 15.56 12.64 -12.91
N ILE A 578 15.42 11.32 -12.73
CA ILE A 578 16.55 10.40 -12.59
C ILE A 578 17.36 10.35 -13.89
N TYR A 579 16.69 10.27 -15.04
CA TYR A 579 17.34 10.26 -16.35
C TYR A 579 18.17 11.54 -16.59
N LEU A 580 17.60 12.70 -16.30
CA LEU A 580 18.29 13.99 -16.40
C LEU A 580 19.48 14.07 -15.44
N LEU A 581 19.32 13.61 -14.20
CA LEU A 581 20.39 13.59 -13.20
C LEU A 581 21.55 12.67 -13.62
N LEU A 582 21.25 11.50 -14.19
CA LEU A 582 22.26 10.57 -14.72
C LEU A 582 23.00 11.16 -15.93
N ASN A 583 22.30 11.82 -16.85
CA ASN A 583 22.92 12.51 -17.98
C ASN A 583 23.82 13.66 -17.52
N PHE A 584 23.37 14.47 -16.56
CA PHE A 584 24.18 15.54 -15.97
C PHE A 584 25.46 14.99 -15.34
N LEU A 585 25.37 13.90 -14.58
CA LEU A 585 26.53 13.24 -13.98
C LEU A 585 27.48 12.67 -15.05
N ALA A 586 26.94 12.03 -16.10
CA ALA A 586 27.75 11.48 -17.18
C ALA A 586 28.54 12.56 -17.93
N VAL A 587 27.93 13.71 -18.23
CA VAL A 587 28.56 14.82 -18.95
C VAL A 587 29.59 15.56 -18.10
N LYS A 588 29.43 15.63 -16.78
CA LYS A 588 30.36 16.33 -15.87
C LYS A 588 31.59 15.49 -15.47
N ILE A 589 31.53 14.17 -15.69
CA ILE A 589 32.61 13.22 -15.38
C ILE A 589 33.54 13.00 -16.60
N THR A 590 33.08 13.27 -17.82
CA THR A 590 33.90 13.38 -19.05
C THR A 590 34.36 14.81 -19.29
#